data_AF-A0A6F8XTL6-F1
#
_entry.id   AF-A0A6F8XTL6-F1
#
_cell.length_a   1.000
_cell.length_b   1.000
_cell.length_c   1.000
_cell.angle_alpha   90.00
_cell.angle_beta   90.00
_cell.angle_gamma   90.00
#
_symmetry.space_group_name_H-M   'P 1'
#
loop_
_entity.id
_entity.type
_entity.pdbx_description
1 polymer ?
#
loop_
_entity_poly.entity_id
_entity_poly.type
_entity_poly.pdbx_seq_one_letter_code
_entity_poly.pdbx_strand_id
1 'polypeptide(L)'
;MTAPPPVLTVSHLAITFHQYERGLRRRTVTPVVDMSLTARAGEIVAVVGASGAGKSLIGLATMGLLPPNAEEHGTISFHGAPVTPLRDEHWPAGK
;
A
#
# COMPACT_ATOMS: atom_id res chain seq x y z
N MET A 1 -8.51 30.68 7.35
CA MET A 1 -7.28 29.91 7.63
C MET A 1 -7.38 28.62 6.83
N THR A 2 -6.61 28.47 5.76
CA THR A 2 -6.65 27.25 4.92
C THR A 2 -5.81 26.18 5.60
N ALA A 3 -6.31 24.94 5.60
CA ALA A 3 -5.56 23.81 6.14
C ALA A 3 -4.22 23.65 5.38
N PRO A 4 -3.13 23.25 6.06
CA PRO A 4 -1.85 23.00 5.41
C PRO A 4 -2.01 21.95 4.29
N PRO A 5 -1.20 22.03 3.23
CA PRO A 5 -1.31 21.12 2.10
C PRO A 5 -1.12 19.67 2.56
N PRO A 6 -1.84 18.71 1.93
CA PRO A 6 -1.63 17.29 2.19
C PRO A 6 -0.22 16.89 1.79
N VAL A 7 0.43 16.13 2.67
CA VAL A 7 1.76 15.55 2.44
C VAL A 7 1.62 14.13 1.90
N LEU A 8 0.68 13.35 2.42
CA LEU A 8 0.37 12.01 1.92
C LEU A 8 -1.12 11.94 1.59
N THR A 9 -1.44 11.47 0.39
CA THR A 9 -2.82 11.15 0.00
C THR A 9 -2.86 9.72 -0.52
N VAL A 10 -3.78 8.94 0.03
CA VAL A 10 -4.11 7.58 -0.40
C VAL A 10 -5.59 7.60 -0.79
N SER A 11 -5.91 7.14 -1.99
CA SER A 11 -7.28 7.13 -2.50
C SER A 11 -7.63 5.78 -3.06
N HIS A 12 -8.69 5.18 -2.53
CA HIS A 12 -9.26 3.90 -2.96
C HIS A 12 -8.23 2.76 -3.04
N LEU A 13 -7.29 2.73 -2.10
CA LEU A 13 -6.23 1.73 -2.07
C LEU A 13 -6.83 0.35 -1.84
N ALA A 14 -6.59 -0.56 -2.78
CA ALA A 14 -6.84 -1.98 -2.60
C ALA A 14 -5.57 -2.77 -2.92
N ILE A 15 -5.30 -3.80 -2.10
CA ILE A 15 -4.12 -4.65 -2.25
C ILE A 15 -4.59 -6.10 -2.31
N THR A 16 -4.25 -6.78 -3.39
CA THR A 16 -4.64 -8.17 -3.66
C THR A 16 -3.40 -9.03 -3.87
N PHE A 17 -3.42 -10.25 -3.34
CA PHE A 17 -2.41 -11.26 -3.57
C PHE A 17 -2.99 -12.44 -4.32
N HIS A 18 -2.30 -12.88 -5.37
CA HIS A 18 -2.60 -14.12 -6.07
C HIS A 18 -1.56 -15.17 -5.68
N GLN A 19 -1.96 -16.17 -4.91
CA GLN A 19 -1.08 -17.23 -4.42
C GLN A 19 -1.48 -18.57 -5.04
N TYR A 20 -0.48 -19.39 -5.37
CA TYR A 20 -0.66 -20.78 -5.75
C TYR A 20 -0.61 -21.64 -4.49
N GLU A 21 -1.71 -22.29 -4.14
CA GLU A 21 -1.69 -23.33 -3.12
C GLU A 21 -1.19 -24.65 -3.74
N ARG A 22 -0.76 -25.61 -2.91
CA ARG A 22 -0.32 -26.93 -3.37
C ARG A 22 -1.37 -27.57 -4.28
N GLY A 23 -0.99 -27.93 -5.51
CA GLY A 23 -1.88 -28.46 -6.54
C GLY A 23 -2.25 -27.41 -7.61
N LEU A 24 -3.47 -27.50 -8.14
CA LEU A 24 -4.00 -26.58 -9.19
C LEU A 24 -4.89 -25.46 -8.63
N ARG A 25 -4.91 -25.26 -7.30
CA ARG A 25 -5.81 -24.28 -6.67
C ARG A 25 -5.11 -22.92 -6.53
N ARG A 26 -5.67 -21.90 -7.19
CA ARG A 26 -5.28 -20.50 -7.04
C ARG A 26 -6.14 -19.87 -5.95
N ARG A 27 -5.49 -19.24 -4.96
CA ARG A 27 -6.17 -18.46 -3.93
C ARG A 27 -5.90 -16.97 -4.14
N THR A 28 -6.96 -16.20 -4.11
CA THR A 28 -6.90 -14.74 -4.14
C THR A 28 -7.29 -14.22 -2.77
N VAL A 29 -6.47 -13.34 -2.19
CA VAL A 29 -6.75 -12.69 -0.90
C VAL A 29 -6.60 -11.19 -1.10
N THR A 30 -7.55 -10.41 -0.59
CA THR A 30 -7.52 -8.93 -0.65
C THR A 30 -7.51 -8.38 0.78
N PRO A 31 -6.32 -8.21 1.42
CA PRO A 31 -6.24 -7.77 2.81
C PRO A 31 -6.62 -6.30 3.03
N VAL A 32 -6.51 -5.47 1.99
CA VAL A 32 -6.87 -4.04 2.02
C VAL A 32 -7.90 -3.79 0.94
N VAL A 33 -9.06 -3.27 1.32
CA VAL A 33 -10.19 -3.00 0.42
C VAL A 33 -10.57 -1.53 0.57
N ASP A 34 -10.47 -0.78 -0.52
CA ASP A 34 -10.98 0.60 -0.66
C ASP A 34 -10.59 1.55 0.49
N MET A 35 -9.30 1.61 0.80
CA MET A 35 -8.80 2.49 1.87
C MET A 35 -8.44 3.87 1.32
N SER A 36 -8.98 4.92 1.95
CA SER A 36 -8.59 6.30 1.66
C SER A 36 -8.11 7.00 2.93
N LEU A 37 -7.01 7.74 2.81
CA LEU A 37 -6.38 8.46 3.92
C LEU A 37 -5.71 9.74 3.41
N THR A 38 -5.69 10.77 4.24
CA THR A 38 -4.90 11.99 3.98
C THR A 38 -4.15 12.37 5.25
N ALA A 39 -2.87 12.65 5.14
CA ALA A 39 -2.06 13.22 6.21
C ALA A 39 -1.47 14.56 5.77
N ARG A 40 -1.62 15.59 6.62
CA ARG A 40 -1.12 16.95 6.36
C ARG A 40 0.19 17.22 7.08
N ALA A 41 0.86 18.30 6.68
CA ALA A 41 2.10 18.74 7.33
C ALA A 41 1.85 18.99 8.84
N GLY A 42 2.66 18.35 9.68
CA GLY A 42 2.56 18.43 11.14
C GLY A 42 1.49 17.52 11.78
N GLU A 43 0.75 16.76 10.98
CA GLU A 43 -0.27 15.82 11.46
C GLU A 43 0.35 14.45 11.79
N ILE A 44 -0.04 13.87 12.92
CA ILE A 44 0.28 12.49 13.27
C ILE A 44 -0.97 11.65 13.01
N VAL A 45 -0.88 10.74 12.05
CA VAL A 45 -1.94 9.79 11.71
C VAL A 45 -1.53 8.39 12.14
N ALA A 46 -2.40 7.71 12.89
CA ALA A 46 -2.20 6.33 13.31
C ALA A 46 -3.21 5.39 12.63
N VAL A 47 -2.71 4.33 11.99
CA VAL A 47 -3.53 3.23 11.46
C VAL A 47 -3.51 2.09 12.47
N VAL A 48 -4.66 1.77 13.07
CA VAL A 48 -4.81 0.75 14.12
C VAL A 48 -5.81 -0.32 13.70
N GLY A 49 -5.68 -1.53 14.27
CA GLY A 49 -6.56 -2.66 13.94
C GLY A 49 -5.92 -4.02 14.25
N ALA A 50 -6.71 -5.09 14.14
CA ALA A 50 -6.29 -6.46 14.46
C ALA A 50 -5.05 -6.93 13.66
N SER A 51 -4.34 -7.93 14.18
CA SER A 51 -3.25 -8.59 13.44
C SER A 51 -3.77 -9.15 12.11
N GLY A 52 -3.03 -8.97 11.02
CA GLY A 52 -3.44 -9.42 9.68
C GLY A 52 -4.37 -8.47 8.90
N ALA A 53 -4.85 -7.37 9.49
CA ALA A 53 -5.75 -6.42 8.82
C ALA A 53 -5.09 -5.54 7.72
N GLY A 54 -3.87 -5.86 7.27
CA GLY A 54 -3.20 -5.13 6.18
C GLY A 54 -2.49 -3.83 6.55
N LYS A 55 -2.36 -3.46 7.84
CA LYS A 55 -1.68 -2.22 8.28
C LYS A 55 -0.24 -2.07 7.76
N SER A 56 0.56 -3.14 7.84
CA SER A 56 1.93 -3.11 7.32
C SER A 56 1.96 -3.01 5.78
N LEU A 57 0.96 -3.59 5.10
CA LEU A 57 0.84 -3.48 3.65
C LEU A 57 0.52 -2.05 3.21
N ILE A 58 -0.37 -1.36 3.95
CA ILE A 58 -0.63 0.07 3.75
C ILE A 58 0.67 0.87 3.86
N GLY A 59 1.46 0.64 4.91
CA GLY A 59 2.76 1.29 5.08
C GLY A 59 3.71 1.04 3.90
N LEU A 60 3.85 -0.22 3.49
CA LEU A 60 4.68 -0.58 2.34
C LEU A 60 4.19 0.07 1.04
N ALA A 61 2.88 0.09 0.79
CA ALA A 61 2.28 0.74 -0.38
C ALA A 61 2.61 2.24 -0.40
N THR A 62 2.52 2.92 0.75
CA THR A 62 2.87 4.35 0.82
C THR A 62 4.33 4.66 0.51
N MET A 63 5.21 3.66 0.58
CA MET A 63 6.63 3.76 0.25
C MET A 63 6.96 3.16 -1.13
N GLY A 64 5.97 2.63 -1.86
CA GLY A 64 6.20 1.93 -3.12
C GLY A 64 6.93 0.59 -2.96
N LEU A 65 6.86 -0.04 -1.78
CA LEU A 65 7.61 -1.25 -1.40
C LEU A 65 6.73 -2.50 -1.33
N LEU A 66 5.61 -2.54 -2.04
CA LEU A 66 4.80 -3.75 -2.10
C LEU A 66 5.58 -4.89 -2.79
N PRO A 67 5.43 -6.13 -2.31
CA PRO A 67 6.11 -7.27 -2.90
C PRO A 67 5.62 -7.54 -4.34
N PRO A 68 6.41 -8.19 -5.20
CA PRO A 68 6.09 -8.35 -6.62
C PRO A 68 4.80 -9.14 -6.92
N ASN A 69 4.33 -9.97 -5.98
CA ASN A 69 3.11 -10.74 -6.10
C ASN A 69 1.85 -10.01 -5.59
N ALA A 70 2.00 -8.75 -5.19
CA ALA A 70 0.88 -7.88 -4.84
C ALA A 70 0.39 -7.12 -6.10
N GLU A 71 -0.91 -7.10 -6.26
CA GLU A 71 -1.61 -6.21 -7.18
C GLU A 71 -2.15 -5.02 -6.38
N GLU A 72 -1.77 -3.81 -6.78
CA GLU A 72 -2.18 -2.54 -6.17
C GLU A 72 -3.18 -1.83 -7.08
N HIS A 73 -4.28 -1.37 -6.49
CA HIS A 73 -5.26 -0.47 -7.12
C HIS A 73 -5.40 0.82 -6.33
N GLY A 74 -5.85 1.88 -6.99
CA GLY A 74 -6.00 3.21 -6.39
C GLY A 74 -4.81 4.11 -6.69
N THR A 75 -4.66 5.17 -5.91
CA THR A 75 -3.57 6.14 -6.08
C THR A 75 -2.95 6.53 -4.75
N ILE A 76 -1.63 6.63 -4.74
CA ILE A 76 -0.86 7.16 -3.62
C ILE A 76 -0.03 8.35 -4.12
N SER A 77 -0.06 9.46 -3.39
CA SER A 77 0.73 10.66 -3.70
C SER A 77 1.44 11.17 -2.45
N PHE A 78 2.73 11.48 -2.60
CA PHE A 78 3.57 12.08 -1.58
C PHE A 78 4.06 13.44 -2.05
N HIS A 79 3.81 14.50 -1.26
CA HIS A 79 4.02 15.91 -1.65
C HIS A 79 3.44 16.27 -3.03
N GLY A 80 2.29 15.70 -3.38
CA GLY A 80 1.62 15.92 -4.66
C GLY A 80 2.22 15.15 -5.85
N ALA A 81 3.30 14.40 -5.66
CA ALA A 81 3.86 13.52 -6.68
C ALA A 81 3.34 12.08 -6.50
N PRO A 82 2.99 11.37 -7.58
CA PRO A 82 2.63 9.95 -7.48
C PRO A 82 3.76 9.12 -6.87
N VAL A 83 3.42 8.21 -5.96
CA VAL A 83 4.35 7.18 -5.49
C VAL A 83 4.35 6.06 -6.52
N THR A 84 5.51 5.77 -7.09
CA THR A 84 5.67 4.66 -8.03
C THR A 84 6.23 3.44 -7.30
N PRO A 85 5.75 2.23 -7.60
CA PRO A 85 6.35 1.02 -7.09
C PRO A 85 7.83 0.99 -7.42
N LEU A 86 8.67 0.72 -6.42
CA LEU A 86 10.08 0.41 -6.60
C LEU A 86 10.14 -0.96 -7.27
N ARG A 87 10.03 -0.97 -8.61
CA ARG A 87 10.16 -2.18 -9.40
C ARG A 87 11.62 -2.60 -9.42
N ASP A 88 11.84 -3.88 -9.13
CA ASP A 88 13.11 -4.56 -8.94
C ASP A 88 14.13 -4.37 -10.09
N GLU A 89 14.78 -3.21 -10.18
CA GLU A 89 16.08 -3.13 -10.88
C GLU A 89 17.21 -3.67 -9.98
N HIS A 90 17.02 -3.65 -8.65
CA HIS A 90 18.08 -3.93 -7.67
C HIS A 90 17.66 -4.80 -6.48
N TRP A 91 16.51 -5.46 -6.49
CA TRP A 91 16.16 -6.39 -5.41
C TRP A 91 17.05 -7.63 -5.48
N PRO A 92 17.91 -7.91 -4.49
CA PRO A 92 18.65 -9.15 -4.45
C PRO A 92 17.65 -10.25 -4.14
N ALA A 93 17.15 -10.91 -5.19
CA ALA A 93 16.39 -12.13 -5.06
C ALA A 93 17.22 -13.13 -4.25
N GLY A 94 16.75 -13.45 -3.04
CA GLY A 94 17.02 -14.69 -2.32
C GLY A 94 18.48 -15.09 -2.09
N LYS A 95 18.88 -15.09 -0.82
CA LYS A 95 19.42 -16.35 -0.27
C LYS A 95 18.29 -17.12 0.38
#